data_AF-A0A7D6A3P8-F1
#
_entry.id   AF-A0A7D6A3P8-F1
#
_cell.length_a   1.000
_cell.length_b   1.000
_cell.length_c   1.000
_cell.angle_alpha   90.00
_cell.angle_beta   90.00
_cell.angle_gamma   90.00
#
_symmetry.space_group_name_H-M   'P 1'
#
loop_
_entity.id
_entity.type
_entity.pdbx_description
1 polymer ?
#
loop_
_entity_poly.entity_id
_entity_poly.type
_entity_poly.pdbx_seq_one_letter_code
_entity_poly.pdbx_strand_id
1 'polypeptide(L)'
;MYNPQTSIQAGRVPGKTSKGQDVFAEERTGNEQIRELLRTFGLRTSLIRLKVIDALHAADRNGRSIGVRGVHAQLEQLDIPLSFLSVREVLKRLCTEGVIQLGSDKCYRLNPQARAVLEQTPSR
;
A
#
# COMPACT_ATOMS: atom_id res chain seq x y z
N MET A 1 -17.95 33.35 -50.35
CA MET A 1 -17.57 33.15 -48.93
C MET A 1 -16.10 32.74 -48.92
N TYR A 2 -15.20 33.68 -48.64
CA TYR A 2 -13.76 33.50 -48.71
C TYR A 2 -13.21 33.40 -47.29
N ASN A 3 -12.44 32.34 -47.00
CA ASN A 3 -11.92 32.01 -45.67
C ASN A 3 -10.46 32.48 -45.55
N PRO A 4 -10.14 33.49 -44.73
CA PRO A 4 -8.75 33.81 -44.43
C PRO A 4 -8.27 32.96 -43.25
N GLN A 5 -7.31 32.08 -43.51
CA GLN A 5 -6.62 31.27 -42.52
C GLN A 5 -5.39 32.03 -42.04
N THR A 6 -5.43 32.48 -40.79
CA THR A 6 -4.25 32.95 -40.06
C THR A 6 -4.41 32.52 -38.60
N SER A 7 -3.49 31.69 -38.11
CA SER A 7 -2.50 32.17 -37.14
C SER A 7 -1.78 31.01 -36.43
N ILE A 8 -0.48 31.26 -36.26
CA ILE A 8 0.39 30.97 -35.12
C ILE A 8 0.72 29.51 -34.75
N GLN A 9 1.85 29.08 -35.32
CA GLN A 9 2.85 28.26 -34.63
C GLN A 9 3.27 28.94 -33.31
N ALA A 10 3.16 28.22 -32.20
CA ALA A 10 3.90 28.54 -30.98
C ALA A 10 4.29 27.24 -30.28
N GLY A 11 5.62 27.01 -30.25
CA GLY A 11 6.38 26.29 -29.23
C GLY A 11 5.75 25.06 -28.56
N ARG A 12 6.17 23.87 -29.01
CA ARG A 12 6.25 22.68 -28.15
C ARG A 12 7.21 22.96 -26.99
N VAL A 13 6.69 22.89 -25.76
CA VAL A 13 7.47 22.48 -24.58
C VAL A 13 6.70 21.38 -23.84
N PRO A 14 7.09 20.10 -23.95
CA PRO A 14 6.56 19.08 -23.07
C PRO A 14 7.39 19.09 -21.77
N GLY A 15 6.91 19.84 -20.78
CA GLY A 15 7.35 19.67 -19.39
C GLY A 15 6.78 18.35 -18.87
N LYS A 16 7.60 17.29 -18.91
CA LYS A 16 7.35 15.99 -18.26
C LYS A 16 6.97 16.18 -16.80
N THR A 17 5.72 15.96 -16.45
CA THR A 17 5.30 15.59 -15.09
C THR A 17 5.18 14.07 -14.99
N SER A 18 6.32 13.37 -15.09
CA SER A 18 6.41 11.90 -14.96
C SER A 18 6.36 11.40 -13.51
N LYS A 19 5.65 12.08 -12.60
CA LYS A 19 5.59 11.72 -11.17
C LYS A 19 4.38 10.88 -10.79
N GLY A 20 3.50 10.56 -11.76
CA GLY A 20 2.30 9.76 -11.56
C GLY A 20 2.33 8.37 -12.21
N GLN A 21 3.38 8.00 -12.94
CA GLN A 21 3.47 6.66 -13.55
C GLN A 21 4.20 5.65 -12.67
N ASP A 22 5.24 6.08 -11.95
CA ASP A 22 5.98 5.23 -11.00
C ASP A 22 5.12 4.81 -9.81
N VAL A 23 4.35 5.74 -9.21
CA VAL A 23 3.58 5.45 -7.98
C VAL A 23 2.54 4.35 -8.20
N PHE A 24 1.91 4.32 -9.38
CA PHE A 24 0.94 3.27 -9.72
C PHE A 24 1.62 1.96 -10.12
N ALA A 25 2.85 1.99 -10.65
CA ALA A 25 3.63 0.79 -10.96
C ALA A 25 4.19 0.17 -9.67
N GLU A 26 4.68 0.99 -8.74
CA GLU A 26 5.11 0.60 -7.40
C GLU A 26 3.94 0.07 -6.57
N GLU A 27 2.76 0.71 -6.61
CA GLU A 27 1.57 0.22 -5.92
C GLU A 27 1.09 -1.12 -6.50
N ARG A 28 1.13 -1.31 -7.83
CA ARG A 28 0.79 -2.61 -8.44
C ARG A 28 1.76 -3.70 -8.03
N THR A 29 3.07 -3.41 -8.07
CA THR A 29 4.12 -4.37 -7.72
C THR A 29 4.06 -4.75 -6.24
N GLY A 30 3.86 -3.77 -5.36
CA GLY A 30 3.67 -3.99 -3.92
C GLY A 30 2.43 -4.82 -3.62
N ASN A 31 1.31 -4.57 -4.32
CA ASN A 31 0.11 -5.38 -4.16
C ASN A 31 0.31 -6.84 -4.60
N GLU A 32 1.12 -7.12 -5.63
CA GLU A 32 1.43 -8.49 -6.04
C GLU A 32 2.25 -9.24 -4.98
N GLN A 33 3.25 -8.58 -4.40
CA GLN A 33 4.03 -9.15 -3.30
C GLN A 33 3.19 -9.39 -2.04
N ILE A 34 2.29 -8.47 -1.70
CA ILE A 34 1.39 -8.66 -0.56
C ILE A 34 0.39 -9.80 -0.84
N ARG A 35 -0.06 -9.98 -2.09
CA ARG A 35 -0.88 -11.15 -2.47
C ARG A 35 -0.12 -12.44 -2.28
N GLU A 36 1.14 -12.49 -2.68
CA GLU A 36 1.99 -13.68 -2.51
C GLU A 36 2.27 -13.98 -1.04
N LEU A 37 2.55 -12.95 -0.24
CA LEU A 37 2.66 -13.06 1.21
C LEU A 37 1.38 -13.64 1.81
N LEU A 38 0.20 -13.12 1.45
CA LEU A 38 -1.06 -13.67 1.96
C LEU A 38 -1.22 -15.15 1.61
N ARG A 39 -0.86 -15.56 0.38
CA ARG A 39 -0.86 -16.98 -0.03
C ARG A 39 0.10 -17.83 0.80
N THR A 40 1.34 -17.37 0.98
CA THR A 40 2.37 -18.07 1.76
C THR A 40 1.93 -18.32 3.21
N PHE A 41 1.19 -17.37 3.80
CA PHE A 41 0.66 -17.47 5.16
C PHE A 41 -0.75 -18.07 5.23
N GLY A 42 -1.27 -18.68 4.15
CA GLY A 42 -2.56 -19.37 4.15
C GLY A 42 -3.79 -18.46 4.22
N LEU A 43 -3.62 -17.17 3.94
CA LEU A 43 -4.68 -16.16 3.99
C LEU A 43 -5.28 -15.89 2.61
N ARG A 44 -6.60 -15.73 2.57
CA ARG A 44 -7.28 -15.22 1.38
C ARG A 44 -6.87 -13.77 1.08
N THR A 45 -6.67 -13.48 -0.19
CA THR A 45 -6.52 -12.12 -0.70
C THR A 45 -7.80 -11.32 -0.51
N SER A 46 -7.68 -10.13 0.08
CA SER A 46 -8.77 -9.15 0.19
C SER A 46 -8.19 -7.74 0.22
N LEU A 47 -8.95 -6.74 -0.23
CA LEU A 47 -8.51 -5.35 -0.24
C LEU A 47 -8.10 -4.85 1.15
N ILE A 48 -8.88 -5.22 2.18
CA ILE A 48 -8.61 -4.80 3.55
C ILE A 48 -7.27 -5.33 4.05
N ARG A 49 -7.00 -6.63 3.85
CA ARG A 49 -5.70 -7.21 4.26
C ARG A 49 -4.54 -6.61 3.49
N LEU A 50 -4.73 -6.37 2.19
CA LEU A 50 -3.74 -5.69 1.36
C LEU A 50 -3.39 -4.33 1.94
N LYS A 51 -4.39 -3.47 2.19
CA LYS A 51 -4.17 -2.11 2.69
C LYS A 51 -3.66 -2.05 4.13
N VAL A 52 -4.06 -2.98 5.00
CA VAL A 52 -3.48 -3.08 6.35
C VAL A 52 -2.00 -3.47 6.30
N ILE A 53 -1.64 -4.45 5.47
CA ILE A 53 -0.24 -4.87 5.31
C ILE A 53 0.59 -3.77 4.66
N ASP A 54 0.06 -3.11 3.64
CA ASP A 54 0.70 -1.97 2.98
C ASP A 54 0.99 -0.82 3.96
N ALA A 55 0.01 -0.43 4.78
CA ALA A 55 0.20 0.58 5.82
C ALA A 55 1.27 0.18 6.85
N LEU A 56 1.29 -1.09 7.26
CA LEU A 56 2.32 -1.61 8.18
C LEU A 56 3.71 -1.61 7.54
N HIS A 57 3.81 -2.01 6.27
CA HIS A 57 5.06 -2.03 5.52
C HIS A 57 5.63 -0.62 5.31
N ALA A 58 4.76 0.33 4.94
CA ALA A 58 5.14 1.73 4.78
C ALA A 58 5.59 2.36 6.12
N ALA A 59 4.90 2.07 7.22
CA ALA A 59 5.33 2.54 8.55
C ALA A 59 6.70 1.98 8.93
N ASP A 60 6.90 0.68 8.72
CA ASP A 60 8.13 -0.03 9.05
C ASP A 60 9.34 0.45 8.23
N ARG A 61 9.17 0.73 6.92
CA ARG A 61 10.22 1.37 6.09
C ARG A 61 10.62 2.76 6.58
N ASN A 62 9.69 3.49 7.20
CA ASN A 62 9.96 4.80 7.77
C ASN A 62 10.50 4.73 9.22
N GLY A 63 10.80 3.52 9.73
CA GLY A 63 11.24 3.31 11.11
C GLY A 63 10.15 3.62 12.15
N ARG A 64 8.88 3.62 11.73
CA ARG A 64 7.72 3.91 12.58
C ARG A 64 6.97 2.63 12.89
N SER A 65 6.38 2.55 14.07
CA SER A 65 5.44 1.50 14.44
C SER A 65 4.03 2.07 14.56
N ILE A 66 3.02 1.29 14.17
CA ILE A 66 1.65 1.78 14.08
C ILE A 66 0.70 0.92 14.92
N GLY A 67 -0.07 1.57 15.80
CA GLY A 67 -1.13 0.93 16.57
C GLY A 67 -2.44 0.84 15.79
N VAL A 68 -3.46 0.21 16.39
CA VAL A 68 -4.80 0.06 15.79
C VAL A 68 -5.37 1.39 15.31
N ARG A 69 -5.21 2.46 16.11
CA ARG A 69 -5.70 3.81 15.77
C ARG A 69 -5.06 4.37 14.51
N GLY A 70 -3.75 4.17 14.34
CA GLY A 70 -3.05 4.62 13.15
C GLY A 70 -3.49 3.84 11.91
N VAL A 71 -3.63 2.51 12.04
CA VAL A 71 -4.13 1.66 10.94
C VAL A 71 -5.54 2.08 10.54
N HIS A 72 -6.42 2.29 11.51
CA HIS A 72 -7.79 2.74 11.26
C HIS A 72 -7.82 4.11 10.55
N ALA A 73 -7.07 5.09 11.05
CA ALA A 73 -6.96 6.41 10.42
C ALA A 73 -6.38 6.36 8.99
N GLN A 74 -5.45 5.44 8.71
CA GLN A 74 -4.91 5.24 7.35
C GLN A 74 -5.94 4.64 6.42
N LEU A 75 -6.75 3.68 6.88
CA LEU A 75 -7.85 3.12 6.08
C LEU A 75 -8.93 4.15 5.80
N GLU A 76 -9.26 5.00 6.76
CA GLU A 76 -10.22 6.12 6.57
C GLU A 76 -9.70 7.12 5.52
N GLN A 77 -8.40 7.45 5.53
CA GLN A 77 -7.80 8.32 4.50
C GLN A 77 -7.86 7.74 3.08
N LEU A 78 -7.97 6.41 2.97
CA LEU A 78 -8.10 5.70 1.69
C LEU A 78 -9.57 5.49 1.28
N ASP A 79 -10.52 6.13 1.96
CA ASP A 79 -11.97 5.96 1.75
C ASP A 79 -12.44 4.50 1.95
N ILE A 80 -11.79 3.79 2.88
CA ILE A 80 -12.15 2.41 3.27
C ILE A 80 -12.78 2.47 4.68
N PRO A 81 -14.09 2.78 4.78
CA PRO A 81 -14.75 2.92 6.07
C PRO A 81 -14.89 1.54 6.72
N LEU A 82 -14.01 1.25 7.68
CA LEU A 82 -14.13 0.10 8.55
C LEU A 82 -14.35 0.55 9.99
N SER A 83 -15.18 -0.21 10.71
CA SER A 83 -15.30 -0.01 12.14
C SER A 83 -13.96 -0.31 12.84
N PHE A 84 -13.70 0.40 13.94
CA PHE A 84 -12.51 0.14 14.76
C PHE A 84 -12.45 -1.32 15.24
N LEU A 85 -13.60 -1.94 15.50
CA LEU A 85 -13.70 -3.37 15.84
C LEU A 85 -13.19 -4.25 14.70
N SER A 86 -13.67 -4.03 13.48
CA SER A 86 -13.25 -4.78 12.29
C SER A 86 -11.74 -4.67 12.04
N VAL A 87 -11.15 -3.48 12.24
CA VAL A 87 -9.69 -3.30 12.15
C VAL A 87 -8.96 -4.15 13.20
N ARG A 88 -9.45 -4.18 14.45
CA ARG A 88 -8.87 -5.05 15.49
C ARG A 88 -8.98 -6.53 15.13
N GLU A 89 -10.10 -6.97 14.57
CA GLU A 89 -10.30 -8.36 14.15
C GLU A 89 -9.36 -8.76 13.02
N VAL A 90 -9.17 -7.89 12.04
CA VAL A 90 -8.20 -8.10 10.96
C VAL A 90 -6.78 -8.20 11.51
N LEU A 91 -6.36 -7.26 12.35
CA LEU A 91 -5.03 -7.27 12.98
C LEU A 91 -4.84 -8.53 13.85
N LYS A 92 -5.84 -8.91 14.63
CA LYS A 92 -5.82 -10.14 15.42
C LYS A 92 -5.63 -11.36 14.52
N ARG A 93 -6.37 -11.47 13.42
CA ARG A 93 -6.25 -12.59 12.48
C ARG A 93 -4.87 -12.63 11.83
N LEU A 94 -4.35 -11.49 11.38
CA LEU A 94 -3.00 -11.40 10.81
C LEU A 94 -1.92 -11.79 11.83
N CYS A 95 -2.14 -11.49 13.11
CA CYS A 95 -1.25 -11.89 14.20
C CYS A 95 -1.32 -13.40 14.45
N THR A 96 -2.51 -13.99 14.45
CA THR A 96 -2.71 -15.44 14.61
C THR A 96 -2.05 -16.24 13.51
N GLU A 97 -2.13 -15.78 12.25
CA GLU A 97 -1.45 -16.47 11.14
C GLU A 97 0.05 -16.17 11.08
N GLY A 98 0.58 -15.29 11.94
CA GLY A 98 2.02 -14.99 12.01
C GLY A 98 2.53 -13.99 10.98
N VAL A 99 1.66 -13.30 10.23
CA VAL A 99 2.06 -12.26 9.27
C VAL A 99 2.60 -11.02 9.98
N ILE A 100 1.97 -10.67 11.10
CA ILE A 100 2.32 -9.52 11.92
C ILE A 100 2.53 -9.94 13.36
N GLN A 101 3.18 -9.09 14.13
CA GLN A 101 3.38 -9.26 15.56
C GLN A 101 2.97 -8.00 16.31
N LEU A 102 2.42 -8.19 17.51
CA LEU A 102 2.12 -7.11 18.45
C LEU A 102 3.34 -6.89 19.35
N GLY A 103 3.94 -5.70 19.27
CA GLY A 103 5.04 -5.31 20.15
C GLY A 103 4.58 -4.91 21.55
N SER A 104 5.52 -4.83 22.49
CA SER A 104 5.27 -4.39 23.88
C SER A 104 4.69 -2.96 23.95
N ASP A 105 4.98 -2.13 22.94
CA ASP A 105 4.44 -0.78 22.79
C ASP A 105 3.00 -0.74 22.24
N LYS A 106 2.32 -1.89 22.11
CA LYS A 106 0.98 -2.05 21.53
C LYS A 106 0.86 -1.65 20.06
N CYS A 107 1.99 -1.50 19.37
CA CYS A 107 2.01 -1.34 17.92
C CYS A 107 2.20 -2.66 17.20
N TYR A 108 1.65 -2.73 15.99
CA TYR A 108 1.83 -3.85 15.10
C TYR A 108 3.01 -3.60 14.18
N ARG A 109 3.72 -4.67 13.88
CA ARG A 109 4.84 -4.68 12.93
C ARG A 109 4.76 -5.95 12.10
N LEU A 110 5.30 -5.92 10.88
CA LEU A 110 5.43 -7.13 10.09
C LEU A 110 6.41 -8.10 10.76
N ASN A 111 6.11 -9.39 10.67
CA ASN A 111 7.03 -10.44 11.08
C ASN A 111 8.27 -10.41 10.14
N PRO A 112 9.51 -10.60 10.64
CA PRO A 112 10.70 -10.68 9.79
C PRO A 112 10.55 -11.59 8.56
N GLN A 113 9.90 -12.75 8.70
CA GLN A 113 9.65 -13.64 7.57
C GLN A 113 8.70 -13.02 6.53
N ALA A 114 7.64 -12.33 6.99
CA ALA A 114 6.70 -11.64 6.13
C ALA A 114 7.38 -10.47 5.39
N ARG A 115 8.24 -9.71 6.08
CA ARG A 115 9.05 -8.65 5.47
C ARG A 115 9.96 -9.18 4.38
N ALA A 116 10.67 -10.28 4.65
CA ALA A 116 11.54 -10.90 3.68
C ALA A 116 10.82 -11.28 2.38
N VAL A 117 9.53 -11.68 2.44
CA VAL A 117 8.71 -11.94 1.25
C VAL A 117 8.36 -10.65 0.49
N LEU A 118 8.08 -9.55 1.19
CA LEU A 118 7.81 -8.26 0.56
C LEU A 118 9.06 -7.60 -0.03
N GLU A 119 10.23 -7.84 0.55
CA GLU A 119 11.50 -7.28 0.08
C GLU A 119 12.16 -8.10 -1.02
N GLN A 120 11.65 -9.32 -1.29
CA GLN A 120 11.92 -10.07 -2.50
C GLN A 120 11.25 -9.38 -3.69
N THR A 121 11.77 -8.22 -4.08
CA THR A 121 11.46 -7.63 -5.38
C THR A 121 11.91 -8.64 -6.43
N PRO A 122 11.03 -9.21 -7.26
CA PRO A 122 11.50 -9.94 -8.42
C PRO A 122 12.18 -8.90 -9.31
N SER A 123 13.52 -8.87 -9.25
CA SER A 123 14.34 -8.20 -10.25
C SER A 123 13.88 -8.72 -11.61
N ARG A 124 13.17 -7.89 -12.36
CA ARG A 124 12.85 -8.17 -13.75
C ARG A 124 13.36 -7.04 -14.61
#